data_AF-A0A016QML0-F1
#
_entry.id   AF-A0A016QML0-F1
#
_cell.length_a   1.000
_cell.length_b   1.000
_cell.length_c   1.000
_cell.angle_alpha   90.00
_cell.angle_beta   90.00
_cell.angle_gamma   90.00
#
_symmetry.space_group_name_H-M   'P 1'
#
loop_
_entity.id
_entity.type
_entity.pdbx_description
1 polymer ?
#
loop_
_entity_poly.entity_id
_entity_poly.type
_entity_poly.pdbx_seq_one_letter_code
_entity_poly.pdbx_strand_id
1 'polypeptide(L)' 'MRPDLPRPLISIVGLVLGFTVYALAGRAPEPWPGVLIGGMFALLGIAAWFYGRGERWIQVLGVLLLVYGVVRMAFLH' A
#
# COMPACT_ATOMS: atom_id res chain seq x y z
N MET A 1 -6.24 -28.57 14.85
CA MET A 1 -5.78 -27.36 14.12
C MET A 1 -4.95 -26.55 15.10
N ARG A 2 -3.61 -26.56 14.97
CA ARG A 2 -2.77 -25.67 15.79
C ARG A 2 -3.05 -24.26 15.28
N PRO A 3 -3.38 -23.28 16.12
CA PRO A 3 -3.42 -21.90 15.66
C PRO A 3 -2.02 -21.59 15.14
N ASP A 4 -1.92 -21.27 13.85
CA ASP A 4 -0.70 -20.74 13.24
C ASP A 4 -0.45 -19.34 13.81
N LEU A 5 -0.17 -19.26 15.12
CA LEU A 5 0.18 -18.08 15.89
C LEU A 5 1.17 -17.13 15.19
N PRO A 6 2.15 -17.60 14.39
CA PRO A 6 2.98 -16.68 13.58
C PRO A 6 2.17 -15.82 12.61
N ARG A 7 1.07 -16.32 12.04
CA ARG A 7 0.28 -15.62 11.03
C ARG A 7 -0.40 -14.35 11.55
N PRO A 8 -1.18 -14.37 12.65
CA PRO A 8 -1.75 -13.15 13.22
C PRO A 8 -0.66 -12.20 13.75
N LEU A 9 0.46 -12.71 14.28
CA LEU A 9 1.56 -11.86 14.73
C LEU A 9 2.20 -11.09 13.56
N ILE A 10 2.48 -11.78 12.45
CA ILE A 10 3.00 -11.15 11.22
C ILE A 10 2.01 -10.12 10.68
N SER A 11 0.71 -10.41 10.70
CA SER A 11 -0.32 -9.45 10.28
C SER A 11 -0.32 -8.19 11.15
N ILE A 12 -0.25 -8.34 12.49
CA ILE A 12 -0.22 -7.19 13.42
C ILE A 12 1.05 -6.37 13.19
N VAL A 13 2.21 -7.01 13.10
CA VAL A 13 3.48 -6.32 12.85
C VAL A 13 3.45 -5.59 11.51
N GLY A 14 2.97 -6.25 10.45
CA GLY A 14 2.81 -5.64 9.14
C GLY A 14 1.87 -4.43 9.16
N LEU A 15 0.76 -4.52 9.89
CA LEU A 15 -0.20 -3.43 10.06
C LEU A 15 0.43 -2.23 10.78
N VAL A 16 1.10 -2.48 11.91
CA VAL A 16 1.80 -1.44 12.68
C VAL A 16 2.87 -0.76 11.83
N LEU A 17 3.67 -1.55 11.10
CA LEU A 17 4.69 -1.02 10.20
C LEU A 17 4.06 -0.17 9.08
N GLY A 18 2.99 -0.67 8.44
CA GLY A 18 2.29 0.07 7.38
C GLY A 18 1.79 1.44 7.85
N PHE A 19 1.08 1.49 8.99
CA PHE A 19 0.59 2.77 9.53
C PHE A 19 1.70 3.70 9.99
N THR A 20 2.75 3.15 10.61
CA THR A 20 3.89 3.94 11.08
C THR A 20 4.62 4.57 9.89
N VAL A 21 4.94 3.77 8.87
CA VAL A 21 5.61 4.23 7.65
C VAL A 21 4.78 5.27 6.91
N TYR A 22 3.46 5.06 6.79
CA TYR A 22 2.56 6.04 6.20
C TYR A 22 2.55 7.37 6.96
N ALA A 23 2.47 7.32 8.29
CA ALA A 23 2.48 8.51 9.14
C ALA A 23 3.81 9.28 9.05
N LEU A 24 4.94 8.56 8.96
CA LEU A 24 6.26 9.15 8.75
C LEU A 24 6.38 9.81 7.38
N ALA A 25 5.89 9.17 6.32
CA ALA A 25 5.92 9.74 4.97
C ALA A 25 5.13 11.05 4.87
N GLY A 26 4.01 11.17 5.59
CA GLY A 26 3.22 12.40 5.65
C GLY A 26 3.90 13.58 6.36
N ARG A 27 4.98 13.33 7.12
CA ARG A 27 5.79 14.37 7.80
C ARG A 27 7.04 14.77 7.02
N ALA A 28 7.28 14.18 5.87
CA ALA A 28 8.40 14.56 5.03
C ALA A 28 8.23 16.01 4.51
N PRO A 29 9.33 16.74 4.25
CA PRO A 29 9.23 18.06 3.65
C PRO A 29 8.64 17.97 2.23
N GLU A 30 7.91 19.00 1.79
CA GLU A 30 7.42 19.04 0.41
C GLU A 30 8.58 18.97 -0.61
N PRO A 31 8.41 18.28 -1.75
CA PRO A 31 7.20 17.59 -2.25
C PRO A 31 7.14 16.08 -1.90
N TRP A 32 8.00 15.63 -0.99
CA TRP A 32 8.21 14.20 -0.73
C TRP A 32 6.99 13.44 -0.19
N PRO A 33 6.07 14.02 0.61
CA PRO A 33 4.86 13.31 1.04
C PRO A 33 4.04 12.78 -0.15
N GLY A 34 3.83 13.59 -1.18
CA GLY A 34 3.11 13.19 -2.40
C GLY A 34 3.78 12.02 -3.10
N VAL A 35 5.12 12.10 -3.27
CA VAL A 35 5.93 11.05 -3.92
C VAL A 35 5.93 9.75 -3.11
N LEU A 36 6.21 9.83 -1.80
CA LEU A 36 6.32 8.66 -0.92
C LEU A 36 4.97 7.97 -0.75
N ILE A 37 3.92 8.73 -0.43
CA ILE A 37 2.59 8.16 -0.23
C ILE A 37 2.05 7.62 -1.55
N GLY A 38 2.17 8.36 -2.65
CA GLY A 38 1.76 7.88 -3.96
C GLY A 38 2.52 6.61 -4.37
N GLY A 39 3.82 6.54 -4.10
CA GLY A 39 4.64 5.35 -4.32
C GLY A 39 4.16 4.13 -3.52
N MET A 40 3.79 4.31 -2.25
CA MET A 40 3.22 3.24 -1.44
C MET A 40 1.91 2.68 -2.03
N PHE A 41 1.01 3.55 -2.48
CA PHE A 41 -0.23 3.15 -3.15
C PHE A 41 0.04 2.45 -4.50
N ALA A 42 1.00 2.94 -5.27
CA ALA A 42 1.41 2.32 -6.53
C ALA A 42 1.94 0.90 -6.31
N LEU A 43 2.87 0.72 -5.36
CA LEU A 43 3.42 -0.58 -5.00
C LEU A 43 2.34 -1.52 -4.46
N LEU A 44 1.42 -1.01 -3.64
CA LEU A 44 0.27 -1.80 -3.14
C LEU A 44 -0.64 -2.25 -4.29
N GLY A 45 -0.90 -1.38 -5.27
CA GLY A 45 -1.69 -1.72 -6.46
C GLY A 45 -1.04 -2.82 -7.30
N ILE A 46 0.28 -2.72 -7.51
CA ILE A 46 1.07 -3.75 -8.20
C ILE A 46 1.02 -5.08 -7.43
N ALA A 47 1.24 -5.04 -6.12
CA ALA A 47 1.17 -6.23 -5.27
C ALA A 47 -0.23 -6.88 -5.30
N ALA A 48 -1.29 -6.07 -5.23
CA ALA A 48 -2.67 -6.53 -5.29
C ALA A 48 -2.99 -7.19 -6.64
N TRP A 49 -2.50 -6.63 -7.75
CA TRP A 49 -2.65 -7.22 -9.08
C TRP A 49 -2.03 -8.62 -9.17
N PHE A 50 -0.81 -8.80 -8.66
CA PHE A 50 -0.14 -10.09 -8.67
C PHE A 50 -0.79 -11.10 -7.71
N TYR A 51 -1.18 -10.66 -6.52
CA TYR A 51 -1.83 -11.50 -5.50
C TYR A 51 -3.22 -11.94 -5.94
N GLY A 52 -4.01 -11.03 -6.49
CA GLY A 52 -5.38 -11.23 -6.93
C GLY A 52 -5.52 -11.83 -8.33
N ARG A 53 -4.51 -12.53 -8.88
CA ARG A 53 -4.53 -12.99 -10.27
C ARG A 53 -5.72 -13.90 -10.63
N GLY A 54 -6.37 -14.52 -9.64
CA GLY A 54 -7.60 -15.31 -9.81
C GLY A 54 -8.91 -14.55 -9.56
N GLU A 55 -8.86 -13.32 -9.03
CA GLU A 55 -10.02 -12.57 -8.56
C GLU A 55 -10.08 -11.21 -9.28
N ARG A 56 -11.04 -11.07 -10.22
CA ARG A 56 -11.18 -9.84 -11.03
C ARG A 56 -11.37 -8.59 -10.16
N TRP A 57 -12.07 -8.71 -9.04
CA TRP A 57 -12.31 -7.58 -8.14
C TRP A 57 -11.01 -7.02 -7.53
N ILE A 58 -10.11 -7.90 -7.08
CA ILE A 58 -8.82 -7.50 -6.51
C ILE A 58 -7.92 -6.86 -7.59
N GLN A 59 -8.00 -7.34 -8.83
CA GLN A 59 -7.29 -6.74 -9.95
C GLN A 59 -7.77 -5.32 -10.26
N VAL A 60 -9.09 -5.10 -10.32
CA VAL A 60 -9.65 -3.76 -10.50
C VAL A 60 -9.20 -2.84 -9.37
N LEU A 61 -9.26 -3.31 -8.11
CA LEU A 61 -8.78 -2.55 -6.97
C LEU A 61 -7.28 -2.23 -7.10
N GLY A 62 -6.47 -3.20 -7.54
CA GLY A 62 -5.03 -3.00 -7.77
C GLY A 62 -4.75 -1.92 -8.81
N VAL A 63 -5.48 -1.90 -9.92
CA VAL A 63 -5.37 -0.86 -10.95
C VAL A 63 -5.78 0.51 -10.39
N LEU A 64 -6.89 0.58 -9.64
CA LEU A 64 -7.35 1.83 -9.03
C LEU A 64 -6.31 2.40 -8.06
N LEU A 65 -5.71 1.55 -7.21
CA LEU A 65 -4.65 1.94 -6.28
C LEU A 65 -3.41 2.42 -7.04
N LEU A 66 -3.04 1.73 -8.12
CA LEU A 66 -1.90 2.12 -8.95
C LEU A 66 -2.11 3.49 -9.59
N VAL A 67 -3.26 3.69 -10.24
CA VAL A 67 -3.61 4.97 -10.87
C VAL A 67 -3.64 6.09 -9.85
N TYR A 68 -4.28 5.86 -8.70
CA TYR A 68 -4.31 6.84 -7.61
C TYR A 68 -2.91 7.20 -7.12
N GLY A 69 -2.04 6.19 -6.91
CA GLY A 69 -0.66 6.41 -6.50
C GLY A 69 0.10 7.28 -7.48
N VAL A 70 0.04 6.95 -8.77
CA VAL A 70 0.69 7.72 -9.85
C VAL A 70 0.16 9.15 -9.93
N VAL A 71 -1.16 9.32 -9.91
CA VAL A 71 -1.79 10.65 -9.95
C VAL A 71 -1.38 11.49 -8.75
N ARG A 72 -1.33 10.88 -7.56
CA ARG A 72 -0.90 11.58 -6.34
C ARG A 72 0.54 12.06 -6.45
N MET A 73 1.45 11.21 -6.92
CA MET A 73 2.86 11.61 -7.10
C MET A 73 3.00 12.76 -8.10
N ALA A 74 2.24 12.72 -9.21
CA ALA A 74 2.39 13.67 -10.31
C ALA A 74 1.62 14.99 -10.15
N PHE A 75 0.51 15.00 -9.41
CA PHE A 75 -0.43 16.14 -9.41
C PHE A 75 -0.93 16.58 -8.03
N LEU A 76 -0.76 15.77 -6.97
CA LEU A 76 -1.28 16.05 -5.64
C LEU A 76 -0.11 16.11 -4.64
N HIS A 77 0.53 17.28 -4.58
CA HIS A 77 1.64 17.57 -3.67
C HIS A 77 1.12 18.01 -2.31
#